data_AF-A0A0B5HP18-F1
#
_entry.id   AF-A0A0B5HP18-F1
#
_cell.length_a   1.000
_cell.length_b   1.000
_cell.length_c   1.000
_cell.angle_alpha   90.00
_cell.angle_beta   90.00
_cell.angle_gamma   90.00
#
_symmetry.space_group_name_H-M   'P 1'
#
loop_
_entity.id
_entity.type
_entity.pdbx_description
1 polymer ?
#
loop_
_entity_poly.entity_id
_entity_poly.type
_entity_poly.pdbx_seq_one_letter_code
_entity_poly.pdbx_strand_id
1 'polypeptide(L)'
;MFYSKTGFPEESEIVMCTVTNIQYSSVFVKIDDYNISGMIHISEIAAGRIRNIRDYVKEGKKVACKVLRINEARGHVDLSLRRVNESQRKQKVNEIKLEQKAESIIDYIARQNKIDTKKLYDEISGKLFKDYSYIHHAFEDVIAGHLSVSDFADKKFAPQMEELIRQRFTPKDIEISGVASLSTYEGNGIETIKGALTGAEKIKGVRITYLGGGKYRFSVTAPDYKEAEPKLKQASEIAVEYVLKHKGQAEFKRTEKK
;
A
#
# COMPACT_ATOMS: atom_id res chain seq x y z
N MET A 1 11.94 10.24 -13.02
CA MET A 1 10.52 9.89 -12.91
C MET A 1 9.94 10.16 -14.28
N PHE A 2 9.50 9.10 -14.95
CA PHE A 2 8.95 9.15 -16.30
C PHE A 2 7.43 9.35 -16.26
N TYR A 3 6.82 9.09 -15.11
CA TYR A 3 5.43 9.38 -14.81
C TYR A 3 5.07 10.84 -15.07
N SER A 4 4.13 11.03 -16.00
CA SER A 4 3.39 12.27 -16.15
C SER A 4 1.96 11.96 -16.60
N LYS A 5 0.98 12.29 -15.75
CA LYS A 5 -0.42 12.38 -16.14
C LYS A 5 -0.59 13.49 -17.17
N THR A 6 -1.48 13.26 -18.12
CA THR A 6 -1.93 14.29 -19.06
C THR A 6 -3.06 15.12 -18.43
N GLY A 7 -3.14 16.40 -18.79
CA GLY A 7 -4.22 17.29 -18.33
C GLY A 7 -3.90 18.05 -17.04
N PHE A 8 -4.96 18.42 -16.31
CA PHE A 8 -4.88 19.14 -15.04
C PHE A 8 -5.26 18.21 -13.87
N PRO A 9 -4.72 18.47 -12.67
CA PRO A 9 -5.17 17.78 -11.46
C PRO A 9 -6.61 18.16 -11.12
N GLU A 10 -7.25 17.36 -10.27
CA GLU A 10 -8.60 17.65 -9.79
C GLU A 10 -8.58 18.61 -8.57
N GLU A 11 -9.68 19.35 -8.37
CA GLU A 11 -9.83 20.15 -7.16
C GLU A 11 -9.78 19.25 -5.92
N SER A 12 -9.06 19.71 -4.88
CA SER A 12 -8.79 18.94 -3.67
C SER A 12 -7.85 17.73 -3.81
N GLU A 13 -7.33 17.41 -5.00
CA GLU A 13 -6.30 16.37 -5.16
C GLU A 13 -5.02 16.75 -4.40
N ILE A 14 -4.32 15.73 -3.88
CA ILE A 14 -3.04 15.91 -3.21
C ILE A 14 -1.94 15.48 -4.16
N VAL A 15 -1.09 16.43 -4.52
CA VAL A 15 -0.05 16.27 -5.51
C VAL A 15 1.33 16.47 -4.90
N MET A 16 2.34 15.79 -5.47
CA MET A 16 3.74 16.06 -5.12
C MET A 16 4.25 17.22 -5.97
N CYS A 17 4.86 18.21 -5.33
CA CYS A 17 5.37 19.39 -6.02
C CYS A 17 6.84 19.63 -5.67
N THR A 18 7.64 20.01 -6.66
CA THR A 18 9.02 20.46 -6.47
C THR A 18 9.05 21.99 -6.44
N VAL A 19 9.61 22.58 -5.37
CA VAL A 19 9.73 24.05 -5.26
C VAL A 19 10.74 24.56 -6.28
N THR A 20 10.31 25.48 -7.15
CA THR A 20 11.14 26.04 -8.21
C THR A 20 11.69 27.42 -7.84
N ASN A 21 10.86 28.29 -7.27
CA ASN A 21 11.25 29.65 -6.92
C ASN A 21 10.45 30.16 -5.71
N ILE A 22 11.10 30.87 -4.80
CA ILE A 22 10.49 31.44 -3.59
C ILE A 22 10.49 32.96 -3.68
N GLN A 23 9.32 33.58 -3.70
CA GLN A 23 9.14 35.03 -3.60
C GLN A 23 8.57 35.44 -2.23
N TYR A 24 8.47 36.75 -1.98
CA TYR A 24 8.02 37.31 -0.71
C TYR A 24 6.56 36.97 -0.37
N SER A 25 5.65 36.92 -1.35
CA SER A 25 4.22 36.64 -1.15
C SER A 25 3.76 35.28 -1.67
N SER A 26 4.58 34.63 -2.48
CA SER A 26 4.19 33.46 -3.27
C SER A 26 5.36 32.51 -3.44
N VAL A 27 5.06 31.21 -3.48
CA VAL A 27 6.04 30.15 -3.78
C VAL A 27 5.61 29.47 -5.05
N PHE A 28 6.49 29.44 -6.04
CA PHE A 28 6.26 28.72 -7.28
C PHE A 28 6.78 27.30 -7.15
N VAL A 29 5.97 26.37 -7.62
CA VAL A 29 6.26 24.95 -7.57
C VAL A 29 5.92 24.32 -8.92
N LYS A 30 6.62 23.26 -9.27
CA LYS A 30 6.26 22.38 -10.39
C LYS A 30 5.53 21.17 -9.83
N ILE A 31 4.37 20.84 -10.37
CA ILE A 31 3.63 19.62 -10.00
C ILE A 31 4.30 18.45 -10.73
N ASP A 32 4.86 17.51 -9.98
CA ASP A 32 5.65 16.41 -10.54
C ASP A 32 4.76 15.49 -11.39
N ASP A 33 3.54 15.19 -10.90
CA ASP A 33 2.60 14.26 -11.52
C ASP A 33 2.09 14.73 -12.89
N TYR A 34 1.99 16.04 -13.13
CA TYR A 34 1.37 16.61 -14.34
C TYR A 34 2.34 17.47 -15.18
N ASN A 35 3.56 17.70 -14.70
CA ASN A 35 4.54 18.61 -15.30
C ASN A 35 4.07 20.07 -15.50
N ILE A 36 3.02 20.51 -14.81
CA ILE A 36 2.50 21.88 -14.86
C ILE A 36 3.05 22.76 -13.74
N SER A 37 2.93 24.08 -13.91
CA SER A 37 3.34 25.07 -12.90
C SER A 37 2.20 25.37 -11.92
N GLY A 38 2.55 25.50 -10.65
CA GLY A 38 1.62 25.86 -9.57
C GLY A 38 2.17 26.98 -8.69
N MET A 39 1.27 27.64 -7.98
CA MET A 39 1.60 28.71 -7.04
C MET A 39 0.97 28.42 -5.67
N ILE A 40 1.75 28.61 -4.61
CA ILE A 40 1.29 28.57 -3.23
C ILE A 40 1.34 29.99 -2.69
N HIS A 41 0.20 30.53 -2.30
CA HIS A 41 0.14 31.82 -1.62
C HIS A 41 0.70 31.70 -0.19
N ILE A 42 1.35 32.75 0.33
CA ILE A 42 1.96 32.73 1.67
C ILE A 42 0.99 32.31 2.78
N SER A 43 -0.29 32.69 2.68
CA SER A 43 -1.33 32.31 3.65
C SER A 43 -1.67 30.82 3.64
N GLU A 44 -1.27 30.09 2.60
CA GLU A 44 -1.52 28.67 2.41
C GLU A 44 -0.26 27.82 2.67
N ILE A 45 0.85 28.42 3.12
CA ILE A 45 2.09 27.71 3.48
C ILE A 45 1.98 27.05 4.87
N ALA A 46 1.49 27.79 5.87
CA ALA A 46 1.42 27.32 7.25
C ALA A 46 0.18 27.86 7.98
N ALA A 47 -0.24 27.16 9.04
CA ALA A 47 -1.23 27.67 9.98
C ALA A 47 -0.52 28.61 10.98
N GLY A 48 -0.69 29.92 10.82
CA GLY A 48 -0.13 30.93 11.74
C GLY A 48 0.72 32.01 11.05
N ARG A 49 1.34 32.89 11.85
CA ARG A 49 2.18 33.97 11.34
C ARG A 49 3.56 33.45 10.95
N ILE A 50 3.88 33.53 9.66
CA ILE A 50 5.18 33.12 9.12
C ILE A 50 6.17 34.28 9.30
N ARG A 51 7.25 34.06 10.06
CA ARG A 51 8.36 35.02 10.18
C ARG A 51 9.36 34.89 9.03
N ASN A 52 9.64 33.66 8.62
CA ASN A 52 10.54 33.34 7.53
C ASN A 52 9.99 32.17 6.70
N ILE A 53 9.78 32.39 5.40
CA ILE A 53 9.22 31.39 4.48
C ILE A 53 10.20 30.23 4.27
N ARG A 54 11.51 30.51 4.34
CA ARG A 54 12.58 29.52 4.10
C ARG A 54 12.65 28.40 5.14
N ASP A 55 11.96 28.57 6.27
CA ASP A 55 11.85 27.55 7.31
C ASP A 55 10.86 26.45 6.88
N TYR A 56 9.88 26.79 6.03
CA TYR A 56 8.82 25.89 5.58
C TYR A 56 9.11 25.26 4.22
N VAL A 57 9.70 26.03 3.31
CA VAL A 57 9.99 25.61 1.93
C VAL A 57 11.42 25.97 1.54
N LYS A 58 12.04 25.12 0.71
CA LYS A 58 13.36 25.38 0.12
C LYS A 58 13.32 25.01 -1.35
N GLU A 59 13.99 25.80 -2.17
CA GLU A 59 14.12 25.53 -3.60
C GLU A 59 14.73 24.14 -3.84
N GLY A 60 14.21 23.44 -4.86
CA GLY A 60 14.57 22.07 -5.20
C GLY A 60 13.98 20.99 -4.29
N LYS A 61 13.31 21.33 -3.18
CA LYS A 61 12.68 20.33 -2.31
C LYS A 61 11.29 19.94 -2.79
N LYS A 62 10.96 18.67 -2.55
CA LYS A 62 9.61 18.12 -2.78
C LYS A 62 8.70 18.33 -1.57
N VAL A 63 7.48 18.76 -1.83
CA VAL A 63 6.43 19.02 -0.83
C VAL A 63 5.10 18.48 -1.35
N ALA A 64 4.28 17.90 -0.46
CA ALA A 64 2.93 17.47 -0.81
C ALA A 64 1.98 18.65 -0.64
N CYS A 65 1.23 19.01 -1.67
CA CYS A 65 0.31 20.14 -1.68
C CYS A 65 -1.09 19.70 -2.09
N LYS A 66 -2.10 20.37 -1.55
CA LYS A 66 -3.50 20.19 -1.95
C LYS A 66 -3.87 21.21 -3.03
N VAL A 67 -4.51 20.76 -4.10
CA VAL A 67 -5.07 21.62 -5.15
C VAL A 67 -6.27 22.38 -4.60
N LEU A 68 -6.25 23.70 -4.75
CA LEU A 68 -7.34 24.58 -4.35
C LEU A 68 -8.21 24.94 -5.54
N ARG A 69 -7.58 25.41 -6.61
CA ARG A 69 -8.26 25.92 -7.79
C ARG A 69 -7.38 25.73 -9.02
N ILE A 70 -8.01 25.41 -10.14
CA ILE A 70 -7.34 25.27 -11.43
C ILE A 70 -7.77 26.42 -12.32
N ASN A 71 -6.79 27.03 -13.00
CA ASN A 71 -7.02 28.01 -14.06
C ASN A 71 -6.50 27.44 -15.38
N GLU A 72 -7.37 26.73 -16.09
CA GLU A 72 -7.04 26.06 -17.35
C GLU A 72 -6.61 27.05 -18.44
N ALA A 73 -7.25 28.22 -18.49
CA ALA A 73 -6.94 29.25 -19.50
C ALA A 73 -5.52 29.79 -19.41
N ARG A 74 -4.95 29.84 -18.19
CA ARG A 74 -3.57 30.27 -17.95
C ARG A 74 -2.60 29.11 -17.74
N GLY A 75 -3.09 27.89 -17.54
CA GLY A 75 -2.26 26.73 -17.22
C GLY A 75 -1.66 26.77 -15.81
N HIS A 76 -2.31 27.48 -14.88
CA HIS A 76 -1.79 27.70 -13.52
C HIS A 76 -2.72 27.04 -12.48
N VAL A 77 -2.12 26.46 -11.43
CA VAL A 77 -2.85 25.80 -10.35
C VAL A 77 -2.51 26.45 -9.01
N ASP A 78 -3.53 26.84 -8.27
CA ASP A 78 -3.39 27.35 -6.90
C ASP A 78 -3.34 26.18 -5.93
N LEU A 79 -2.30 26.16 -5.10
CA LEU A 79 -1.95 25.06 -4.22
C LEU A 79 -1.88 25.52 -2.77
N SER A 80 -2.05 24.57 -1.85
CA SER A 80 -1.92 24.79 -0.42
C SER A 80 -1.06 23.72 0.23
N LEU A 81 -0.06 24.15 1.01
CA LEU A 81 0.73 23.27 1.86
C LEU A 81 0.03 23.00 3.21
N ARG A 82 -0.64 24.01 3.79
CA ARG A 82 -1.21 23.91 5.14
C ARG A 82 -2.43 22.98 5.24
N ARG A 83 -3.17 22.80 4.14
CA ARG A 83 -4.39 21.97 4.09
C ARG A 83 -4.11 20.49 3.86
N VAL A 84 -2.84 20.08 3.89
CA VAL A 84 -2.43 18.67 3.82
C VAL A 84 -2.13 18.20 5.24
N ASN A 85 -2.90 17.24 5.74
CA ASN A 85 -2.63 16.65 7.04
C ASN A 85 -1.49 15.62 6.99
N GLU A 86 -0.94 15.22 8.14
CA GLU A 86 0.18 14.27 8.16
C GLU A 86 -0.15 12.91 7.54
N SER A 87 -1.38 12.41 7.75
CA SER A 87 -1.82 11.12 7.22
C SER A 87 -1.81 11.13 5.69
N GLN A 88 -2.43 12.16 5.10
CA GLN A 88 -2.46 12.43 3.66
C GLN A 88 -1.07 12.61 3.08
N ARG A 89 -0.20 13.36 3.76
CA ARG A 89 1.20 13.51 3.34
C ARG A 89 1.92 12.17 3.33
N LYS A 90 1.78 11.36 4.37
CA LYS A 90 2.38 10.01 4.45
C LYS A 90 1.82 9.10 3.35
N GLN A 91 0.52 9.13 3.12
CA GLN A 91 -0.14 8.38 2.04
C GLN A 91 0.43 8.78 0.66
N LYS A 92 0.44 10.07 0.34
CA LYS A 92 0.97 10.54 -0.96
C LYS A 92 2.45 10.22 -1.14
N VAL A 93 3.27 10.38 -0.09
CA VAL A 93 4.69 9.99 -0.15
C VAL A 93 4.85 8.49 -0.39
N ASN A 94 4.01 7.65 0.21
CA ASN A 94 4.04 6.21 0.00
C ASN A 94 3.59 5.83 -1.42
N GLU A 95 2.54 6.45 -1.94
CA GLU A 95 2.07 6.27 -3.31
C GLU A 95 3.17 6.57 -4.33
N ILE A 96 3.85 7.71 -4.18
CA ILE A 96 4.99 8.09 -5.04
C ILE A 96 6.16 7.09 -4.93
N LYS A 97 6.42 6.54 -3.74
CA LYS A 97 7.46 5.50 -3.57
C LYS A 97 7.09 4.20 -4.27
N LEU A 98 5.83 3.80 -4.21
CA LEU A 98 5.33 2.62 -4.92
C LEU A 98 5.40 2.81 -6.43
N GLU A 99 5.06 4.01 -6.92
CA GLU A 99 5.18 4.33 -8.34
C GLU A 99 6.64 4.33 -8.81
N GLN A 100 7.56 4.91 -8.06
CA GLN A 100 9.00 4.83 -8.36
C GLN A 100 9.52 3.39 -8.37
N LYS A 101 8.97 2.53 -7.51
CA LYS A 101 9.30 1.10 -7.48
C LYS A 101 8.77 0.39 -8.72
N ALA A 102 7.56 0.72 -9.19
CA ALA A 102 7.03 0.22 -10.46
C ALA A 102 7.90 0.67 -11.64
N GLU A 103 8.26 1.96 -11.71
CA GLU A 103 9.20 2.49 -12.71
C GLU A 103 10.53 1.74 -12.71
N SER A 104 11.07 1.42 -11.53
CA SER A 104 12.35 0.69 -11.42
C SER A 104 12.28 -0.73 -12.00
N ILE A 105 11.11 -1.37 -11.97
CA ILE A 105 10.89 -2.68 -12.60
C ILE A 105 10.90 -2.53 -14.12
N ILE A 106 10.18 -1.53 -14.63
CA ILE A 106 10.13 -1.23 -16.06
C ILE A 106 11.53 -0.88 -16.59
N ASP A 107 12.28 -0.03 -15.88
CA ASP A 107 13.66 0.33 -16.23
C ASP A 107 14.59 -0.89 -16.25
N TYR A 108 14.47 -1.77 -15.26
CA TYR A 108 15.26 -3.00 -15.23
C TYR A 108 15.00 -3.88 -16.47
N ILE A 109 13.73 -4.08 -16.83
CA ILE A 109 13.34 -4.91 -17.98
C ILE A 109 13.78 -4.27 -19.29
N ALA A 110 13.63 -2.95 -19.43
CA ALA A 110 14.08 -2.20 -20.58
C ALA A 110 15.58 -2.39 -20.82
N ARG A 111 16.40 -2.22 -19.76
CA ARG A 111 17.86 -2.40 -19.83
C ARG A 111 18.27 -3.83 -20.18
N GLN A 112 17.63 -4.84 -19.59
CA GLN A 112 17.92 -6.25 -19.88
C GLN A 112 17.65 -6.61 -21.34
N ASN A 113 16.61 -6.00 -21.93
CA ASN A 113 16.21 -6.27 -23.31
C ASN A 113 16.79 -5.26 -24.33
N LYS A 114 17.65 -4.33 -23.90
CA LYS A 114 18.21 -3.25 -24.72
C LYS A 114 17.14 -2.39 -25.40
N ILE A 115 16.03 -2.16 -24.71
CA ILE A 115 14.92 -1.29 -25.14
C ILE A 115 15.11 0.06 -24.45
N ASP A 116 14.70 1.14 -25.12
CA ASP A 116 14.64 2.46 -24.49
C ASP A 116 13.61 2.48 -23.35
N THR A 117 14.04 2.88 -22.14
CA THR A 117 13.19 2.87 -20.93
C THR A 117 11.94 3.73 -21.12
N LYS A 118 12.07 4.89 -21.77
CA LYS A 118 10.94 5.80 -21.97
C LYS A 118 9.94 5.19 -22.94
N LYS A 119 10.41 4.60 -24.05
CA LYS A 119 9.55 3.92 -25.01
C LYS A 119 8.74 2.78 -24.39
N LEU A 120 9.38 1.94 -23.56
CA LEU A 120 8.69 0.84 -22.88
C LEU A 120 7.68 1.37 -21.85
N TYR A 121 8.05 2.42 -21.11
CA TYR A 121 7.16 3.07 -20.17
C TYR A 121 5.91 3.64 -20.86
N ASP A 122 6.09 4.36 -21.98
CA ASP A 122 4.99 4.95 -22.75
C ASP A 122 4.03 3.88 -23.29
N GLU A 123 4.55 2.73 -23.72
CA GLU A 123 3.71 1.61 -24.19
C GLU A 123 2.87 0.99 -23.05
N ILE A 124 3.49 0.70 -21.91
CA ILE A 124 2.82 0.10 -20.75
C ILE A 124 1.79 1.09 -20.18
N SER A 125 2.21 2.33 -19.97
CA SER A 125 1.37 3.39 -19.40
C SER A 125 0.16 3.70 -20.29
N GLY A 126 0.30 3.70 -21.62
CA GLY A 126 -0.82 3.92 -22.55
C GLY A 126 -1.90 2.83 -22.50
N LYS A 127 -1.55 1.59 -22.12
CA LYS A 127 -2.52 0.51 -21.90
C LYS A 127 -3.15 0.62 -20.50
N LEU A 128 -2.33 0.88 -19.47
CA LEU A 128 -2.76 0.90 -18.08
C LEU A 128 -3.56 2.15 -17.67
N PHE A 129 -3.20 3.34 -18.17
CA PHE A 129 -3.86 4.59 -17.77
C PHE A 129 -5.30 4.76 -18.27
N LYS A 130 -5.83 3.78 -19.01
CA LYS A 130 -7.26 3.70 -19.34
C LYS A 130 -8.10 3.33 -18.12
N ASP A 131 -7.61 2.39 -17.33
CA ASP A 131 -8.35 1.79 -16.21
C ASP A 131 -7.72 2.14 -14.84
N TYR A 132 -6.44 2.53 -14.83
CA TYR A 132 -5.68 2.79 -13.60
C TYR A 132 -5.11 4.21 -13.57
N SER A 133 -5.19 4.88 -12.42
CA SER A 133 -4.54 6.20 -12.24
C SER A 133 -3.02 6.11 -12.08
N TYR A 134 -2.52 4.94 -11.67
CA TYR A 134 -1.10 4.69 -11.37
C TYR A 134 -0.70 3.27 -11.79
N ILE A 135 0.55 3.08 -12.21
CA ILE A 135 1.03 1.76 -12.65
C ILE A 135 1.10 0.80 -11.46
N HIS A 136 1.47 1.28 -10.27
CA HIS A 136 1.56 0.41 -9.11
C HIS A 136 0.21 -0.24 -8.73
N HIS A 137 -0.94 0.38 -9.00
CA HIS A 137 -2.25 -0.24 -8.79
C HIS A 137 -2.48 -1.44 -9.71
N ALA A 138 -2.11 -1.33 -10.98
CA ALA A 138 -2.15 -2.46 -11.90
C ALA A 138 -1.23 -3.61 -11.42
N PHE A 139 -0.07 -3.28 -10.86
CA PHE A 139 0.85 -4.28 -10.30
C PHE A 139 0.29 -4.95 -9.04
N GLU A 140 -0.46 -4.22 -8.20
CA GLU A 140 -1.21 -4.79 -7.08
C GLU A 140 -2.28 -5.78 -7.58
N ASP A 141 -3.00 -5.45 -8.64
CA ASP A 141 -4.01 -6.34 -9.25
C ASP A 141 -3.40 -7.56 -9.93
N VAL A 142 -2.18 -7.46 -10.47
CA VAL A 142 -1.40 -8.61 -10.94
C VAL A 142 -1.10 -9.59 -9.80
N ILE A 143 -0.79 -9.06 -8.61
CA ILE A 143 -0.54 -9.90 -7.44
C ILE A 143 -1.82 -10.58 -6.95
N ALA A 144 -2.92 -9.82 -6.92
CA ALA A 144 -4.25 -10.32 -6.57
C ALA A 144 -4.81 -11.32 -7.60
N GLY A 145 -4.21 -11.39 -8.81
CA GLY A 145 -4.66 -12.28 -9.88
C GLY A 145 -5.85 -11.73 -10.68
N HIS A 146 -6.15 -10.43 -10.55
CA HIS A 146 -7.20 -9.75 -11.30
C HIS A 146 -6.74 -9.24 -12.66
N LEU A 147 -5.42 -9.10 -12.85
CA LEU A 147 -4.81 -8.63 -14.09
C LEU A 147 -3.65 -9.54 -14.50
N SER A 148 -3.49 -9.86 -15.79
CA SER A 148 -2.29 -10.53 -16.28
C SER A 148 -1.30 -9.51 -16.79
N VAL A 149 0.00 -9.75 -16.57
CA VAL A 149 1.05 -8.91 -17.14
C VAL A 149 1.02 -8.92 -18.67
N SER A 150 0.53 -10.02 -19.27
CA SER A 150 0.39 -10.13 -20.73
C SER A 150 -0.65 -9.15 -21.32
N ASP A 151 -1.51 -8.56 -20.49
CA ASP A 151 -2.54 -7.62 -20.93
C ASP A 151 -1.95 -6.23 -21.25
N PHE A 152 -0.82 -5.89 -20.62
CA PHE A 152 -0.17 -4.58 -20.79
C PHE A 152 1.29 -4.64 -21.24
N ALA A 153 1.96 -5.79 -21.16
CA ALA A 153 3.35 -5.99 -21.54
C ALA A 153 3.49 -7.12 -22.58
N ASP A 154 4.50 -7.06 -23.45
CA ASP A 154 4.72 -8.11 -24.45
C ASP A 154 5.04 -9.45 -23.79
N LYS A 155 4.55 -10.53 -24.41
CA LYS A 155 4.76 -11.92 -23.99
C LYS A 155 6.24 -12.29 -23.77
N LYS A 156 7.17 -11.61 -24.46
CA LYS A 156 8.61 -11.83 -24.34
C LYS A 156 9.14 -11.51 -22.93
N PHE A 157 8.63 -10.46 -22.29
CA PHE A 157 9.10 -10.01 -20.98
C PHE A 157 8.03 -10.10 -19.88
N ALA A 158 6.78 -10.40 -20.22
CA ALA A 158 5.70 -10.63 -19.27
C ALA A 158 6.06 -11.59 -18.10
N PRO A 159 6.65 -12.79 -18.31
CA PRO A 159 6.97 -13.69 -17.20
C PRO A 159 8.03 -13.11 -16.25
N GLN A 160 9.06 -12.47 -16.80
CA GLN A 160 10.10 -11.82 -16.01
C GLN A 160 9.54 -10.63 -15.22
N MET A 161 8.65 -9.86 -15.83
CA MET A 161 8.00 -8.73 -15.17
C MET A 161 7.08 -9.21 -14.04
N GLU A 162 6.29 -10.26 -14.25
CA GLU A 162 5.43 -10.83 -13.23
C GLU A 162 6.23 -11.33 -12.02
N GLU A 163 7.36 -12.01 -12.25
CA GLU A 163 8.25 -12.44 -11.18
C GLU A 163 8.77 -11.25 -10.36
N LEU A 164 9.23 -10.19 -11.02
CA LEU A 164 9.73 -8.99 -10.36
C LEU A 164 8.64 -8.24 -9.59
N ILE A 165 7.41 -8.19 -10.14
CA ILE A 165 6.26 -7.61 -9.46
C ILE A 165 6.00 -8.38 -8.17
N ARG A 166 5.88 -9.70 -8.21
CA ARG A 166 5.61 -10.54 -7.02
C ARG A 166 6.73 -10.50 -5.98
N GLN A 167 8.00 -10.36 -6.41
CA GLN A 167 9.14 -10.24 -5.49
C GLN A 167 9.19 -8.86 -4.81
N ARG A 168 8.87 -7.79 -5.54
CA ARG A 168 9.04 -6.42 -5.06
C ARG A 168 7.79 -5.90 -4.39
N PHE A 169 6.62 -6.16 -4.93
CA PHE A 169 5.34 -5.77 -4.35
C PHE A 169 4.85 -6.95 -3.50
N THR A 170 4.94 -6.80 -2.19
CA THR A 170 4.41 -7.78 -1.24
C THR A 170 2.92 -7.48 -1.06
N PRO A 171 2.03 -8.50 -1.09
CA PRO A 171 0.66 -8.27 -0.66
C PRO A 171 0.70 -7.72 0.76
N LYS A 172 -0.03 -6.62 0.99
CA LYS A 172 -0.23 -6.09 2.34
C LYS A 172 -1.17 -7.04 3.06
N ASP A 173 -0.64 -8.20 3.44
CA ASP A 173 -1.44 -9.16 4.17
C ASP A 173 -1.87 -8.52 5.49
N ILE A 174 -3.17 -8.58 5.75
CA ILE A 174 -3.69 -8.23 7.05
C ILE A 174 -3.47 -9.40 8.00
N GLU A 175 -3.16 -9.08 9.25
CA GLU A 175 -3.11 -10.06 10.33
C GLU A 175 -4.32 -9.87 11.24
N ILE A 176 -5.20 -10.88 11.25
CA ILE A 176 -6.27 -10.99 12.24
C ILE A 176 -5.89 -12.03 13.30
N SER A 177 -6.36 -11.85 14.52
CA SER A 177 -6.04 -12.78 15.60
C SER A 177 -7.18 -13.03 16.57
N GLY A 178 -7.13 -14.17 17.23
CA GLY A 178 -8.00 -14.56 18.33
C GLY A 178 -7.22 -15.35 19.38
N VAL A 179 -7.81 -15.51 20.56
CA VAL A 179 -7.22 -16.26 21.66
C VAL A 179 -8.12 -17.46 21.97
N ALA A 180 -7.55 -18.66 21.88
CA ALA A 180 -8.17 -19.87 22.38
C ALA A 180 -7.64 -20.17 23.79
N SER A 181 -8.54 -20.51 24.72
CA SER A 181 -8.20 -21.10 26.00
C SER A 181 -8.47 -22.60 25.89
N LEU A 182 -7.41 -23.40 25.90
CA LEU A 182 -7.45 -24.86 25.79
C LEU A 182 -6.85 -25.48 27.06
N SER A 183 -7.61 -26.36 27.71
CA SER A 183 -7.17 -27.06 28.92
C SER A 183 -7.73 -28.48 28.96
N THR A 184 -6.98 -29.38 29.57
CA THR A 184 -7.40 -30.77 29.78
C THR A 184 -6.73 -31.30 31.04
N TYR A 185 -7.46 -32.13 31.78
CA TYR A 185 -7.01 -32.77 33.01
C TYR A 185 -6.76 -34.27 32.82
N GLU A 186 -6.85 -34.76 31.58
CA GLU A 186 -6.60 -36.16 31.24
C GLU A 186 -5.09 -36.47 31.24
N GLY A 187 -4.73 -37.72 31.53
CA GLY A 187 -3.33 -38.16 31.63
C GLY A 187 -2.50 -37.97 30.37
N ASN A 188 -3.14 -37.87 29.20
CA ASN A 188 -2.53 -37.60 27.89
C ASN A 188 -2.70 -36.14 27.42
N GLY A 189 -2.98 -35.20 28.33
CA GLY A 189 -3.42 -33.86 27.97
C GLY A 189 -2.47 -33.05 27.07
N ILE A 190 -1.15 -33.21 27.22
CA ILE A 190 -0.16 -32.53 26.37
C ILE A 190 -0.27 -33.01 24.92
N GLU A 191 -0.44 -34.31 24.71
CA GLU A 191 -0.57 -34.89 23.37
C GLU A 191 -1.87 -34.44 22.70
N THR A 192 -2.96 -34.38 23.48
CA THR A 192 -4.25 -33.86 23.01
C THR A 192 -4.14 -32.41 22.55
N ILE A 193 -3.51 -31.54 23.35
CA ILE A 193 -3.34 -30.13 22.97
C ILE A 193 -2.42 -30.02 21.74
N LYS A 194 -1.31 -30.75 21.70
CA LYS A 194 -0.43 -30.76 20.52
C LYS A 194 -1.17 -31.22 19.26
N GLY A 195 -2.00 -32.25 19.34
CA GLY A 195 -2.82 -32.73 18.23
C GLY A 195 -3.80 -31.66 17.72
N ALA A 196 -4.47 -30.97 18.64
CA ALA A 196 -5.37 -29.86 18.33
C ALA A 196 -4.66 -28.71 17.60
N LEU A 197 -3.51 -28.27 18.12
CA LEU A 197 -2.74 -27.17 17.54
C LEU A 197 -2.15 -27.56 16.18
N THR A 198 -1.61 -28.77 16.06
CA THR A 198 -1.04 -29.28 14.79
C THR A 198 -2.11 -29.39 13.70
N GLY A 199 -3.33 -29.78 14.06
CA GLY A 199 -4.47 -29.80 13.14
C GLY A 199 -4.80 -28.41 12.60
N ALA A 200 -4.75 -27.39 13.45
CA ALA A 200 -5.01 -26.01 13.07
C ALA A 200 -3.85 -25.37 12.28
N GLU A 201 -2.59 -25.69 12.58
CA GLU A 201 -1.42 -25.20 11.83
C GLU A 201 -1.32 -25.72 10.40
N LYS A 202 -2.02 -26.81 10.05
CA LYS A 202 -2.08 -27.30 8.67
C LYS A 202 -2.76 -26.32 7.71
N ILE A 203 -3.53 -25.36 8.22
CA ILE A 203 -4.16 -24.31 7.41
C ILE A 203 -3.10 -23.27 7.06
N LYS A 204 -2.90 -23.05 5.75
CA LYS A 204 -1.92 -22.10 5.23
C LYS A 204 -2.19 -20.68 5.75
N GLY A 205 -1.16 -20.05 6.31
CA GLY A 205 -1.23 -18.68 6.84
C GLY A 205 -1.66 -18.58 8.30
N VAL A 206 -1.94 -19.70 8.98
CA VAL A 206 -2.18 -19.74 10.43
C VAL A 206 -0.85 -19.86 11.17
N ARG A 207 -0.69 -19.04 12.21
CA ARG A 207 0.40 -19.11 13.17
C ARG A 207 -0.18 -19.17 14.58
N ILE A 208 0.31 -20.09 15.39
CA ILE A 208 -0.14 -20.26 16.77
C ILE A 208 1.00 -19.87 17.72
N THR A 209 0.69 -19.06 18.73
CA THR A 209 1.66 -18.64 19.76
C THR A 209 1.11 -18.92 21.15
N TYR A 210 1.91 -19.57 22.01
CA TYR A 210 1.52 -19.82 23.40
C TYR A 210 1.62 -18.53 24.23
N LEU A 211 0.52 -18.16 24.90
CA LEU A 211 0.44 -16.96 25.76
C LEU A 211 0.57 -17.27 27.26
N GLY A 212 0.50 -18.55 27.65
CA GLY A 212 0.52 -18.95 29.07
C GLY A 212 -0.85 -19.39 29.60
N GLY A 213 -0.84 -20.27 30.61
CA GLY A 213 -2.05 -20.69 31.33
C GLY A 213 -3.11 -21.36 30.44
N GLY A 214 -2.68 -22.20 29.49
CA GLY A 214 -3.58 -22.83 28.51
C GLY A 214 -4.11 -21.89 27.44
N LYS A 215 -3.61 -20.65 27.33
CA LYS A 215 -4.03 -19.70 26.30
C LYS A 215 -3.10 -19.72 25.10
N TYR A 216 -3.68 -19.73 23.92
CA TYR A 216 -3.01 -19.79 22.63
C TYR A 216 -3.56 -18.69 21.72
N ARG A 217 -2.69 -17.85 21.17
CA ARG A 217 -3.04 -16.87 20.13
C ARG A 217 -3.01 -17.56 18.77
N PHE A 218 -4.11 -17.47 18.04
CA PHE A 218 -4.21 -17.84 16.65
C PHE A 218 -4.14 -16.56 15.83
N SER A 219 -3.14 -16.43 14.98
CA SER A 219 -2.96 -15.34 14.03
C SER A 219 -3.09 -15.87 12.61
N VAL A 220 -3.86 -15.19 11.76
CA VAL A 220 -3.99 -15.51 10.34
C VAL A 220 -3.54 -14.33 9.51
N THR A 221 -2.60 -14.60 8.61
CA THR A 221 -2.08 -13.65 7.64
C THR A 221 -2.70 -13.96 6.27
N ALA A 222 -3.45 -13.02 5.70
CA ALA A 222 -4.08 -13.16 4.39
C ALA A 222 -4.25 -11.79 3.70
N PRO A 223 -4.50 -11.74 2.38
CA PRO A 223 -4.60 -10.48 1.63
C PRO A 223 -5.72 -9.55 2.10
N ASP A 224 -6.85 -10.13 2.55
CA ASP A 224 -8.04 -9.38 2.95
C ASP A 224 -8.86 -10.09 4.05
N TYR A 225 -9.83 -9.37 4.63
CA TYR A 225 -10.65 -9.88 5.74
C TYR A 225 -11.58 -11.04 5.32
N LYS A 226 -12.06 -11.07 4.07
CA LYS A 226 -12.94 -12.14 3.59
C LYS A 226 -12.19 -13.46 3.45
N GLU A 227 -10.90 -13.42 3.13
CA GLU A 227 -10.04 -14.61 3.17
C GLU A 227 -9.55 -14.97 4.58
N ALA A 228 -9.26 -13.96 5.41
CA ALA A 228 -8.67 -14.17 6.72
C ALA A 228 -9.68 -14.76 7.72
N GLU A 229 -10.91 -14.24 7.76
CA GLU A 229 -11.97 -14.67 8.69
C GLU A 229 -12.32 -16.15 8.62
N PRO A 230 -12.62 -16.75 7.45
CA PRO A 230 -12.96 -18.16 7.36
C PRO A 230 -11.79 -19.05 7.78
N LYS A 231 -10.55 -18.67 7.41
CA LYS A 231 -9.33 -19.41 7.82
C LYS A 231 -9.14 -19.39 9.34
N LEU A 232 -9.32 -18.23 9.99
CA LEU A 232 -9.23 -18.13 11.45
C LEU A 232 -10.32 -18.94 12.13
N LYS A 233 -11.56 -18.85 11.64
CA LYS A 233 -12.70 -19.61 12.17
C LYS A 233 -12.43 -21.12 12.07
N GLN A 234 -12.07 -21.60 10.89
CA GLN A 234 -11.77 -23.01 10.65
C GLN A 234 -10.63 -23.51 11.54
N ALA A 235 -9.53 -22.74 11.68
CA ALA A 235 -8.42 -23.10 12.56
C ALA A 235 -8.83 -23.18 14.04
N SER A 236 -9.64 -22.23 14.50
CA SER A 236 -10.14 -22.24 15.87
C SER A 236 -11.09 -23.40 16.14
N GLU A 237 -11.99 -23.72 15.20
CA GLU A 237 -12.95 -24.82 15.32
C GLU A 237 -12.24 -26.17 15.37
N ILE A 238 -11.24 -26.41 14.50
CA ILE A 238 -10.44 -27.65 14.53
C ILE A 238 -9.80 -27.85 15.91
N ALA A 239 -9.20 -26.80 16.46
CA ALA A 239 -8.53 -26.91 17.76
C ALA A 239 -9.54 -27.13 18.90
N VAL A 240 -10.66 -26.38 18.91
CA VAL A 240 -11.70 -26.47 19.93
C VAL A 240 -12.40 -27.84 19.90
N GLU A 241 -12.84 -28.30 18.73
CA GLU A 241 -13.51 -29.59 18.57
C GLU A 241 -12.60 -30.76 18.96
N TYR A 242 -11.31 -30.70 18.60
CA TYR A 242 -10.38 -31.76 18.94
C TYR A 242 -10.21 -31.91 20.45
N VAL A 243 -10.13 -30.78 21.18
CA VAL A 243 -10.01 -30.78 22.65
C VAL A 243 -11.32 -31.25 23.30
N LEU A 244 -12.48 -30.80 22.81
CA LEU A 244 -13.79 -31.22 23.34
C LEU A 244 -14.04 -32.72 23.14
N LYS A 245 -13.66 -33.29 21.97
CA LYS A 245 -13.75 -34.74 21.68
C LYS A 245 -12.94 -35.60 22.65
N HIS A 246 -11.87 -35.04 23.22
CA HIS A 246 -11.01 -35.71 24.19
C HIS A 246 -11.26 -35.24 25.63
N LYS A 247 -12.50 -34.82 25.95
CA LYS A 247 -12.95 -34.42 27.30
C LYS A 247 -12.21 -33.20 27.90
N GLY A 248 -11.57 -32.38 27.07
CA GLY A 248 -10.98 -31.12 27.50
C GLY A 248 -11.98 -29.97 27.52
N GLN A 249 -11.56 -28.82 28.04
CA GLN A 249 -12.28 -27.55 28.00
C GLN A 249 -11.61 -26.62 26.99
N ALA A 250 -12.42 -26.05 26.08
CA ALA A 250 -11.94 -25.16 25.04
C ALA A 250 -12.91 -23.99 24.83
N GLU A 251 -12.37 -22.77 24.76
CA GLU A 251 -13.13 -21.54 24.45
C GLU A 251 -12.30 -20.68 23.49
N PHE A 252 -12.92 -20.08 22.47
CA PHE A 252 -12.25 -19.16 21.55
C PHE A 252 -12.87 -17.76 21.61
N LYS A 253 -12.02 -16.73 21.71
CA LYS A 253 -12.42 -15.32 21.68
C LYS A 253 -11.69 -14.59 20.56
N ARG A 254 -12.45 -13.94 19.68
CA ARG A 254 -11.90 -13.08 18.62
C ARG A 254 -11.32 -11.82 19.26
N THR A 255 -10.12 -11.41 18.83
CA THR A 255 -9.57 -10.12 19.24
C THR A 255 -10.05 -9.07 18.24
N GLU A 256 -11.03 -8.26 18.63
CA GLU A 256 -11.39 -7.07 17.85
C GLU A 256 -10.29 -6.02 18.04
N LYS A 257 -9.62 -5.63 16.95
CA LYS A 257 -8.77 -4.43 16.97
C LYS A 257 -9.73 -3.22 17.05
N LYS A 258 -9.72 -2.53 18.19
CA LYS A 258 -10.22 -1.15 18.29
C LYS A 258 -9.37 -0.20 17.45
#